data_AF-A0A364L5X0-F1
#
_entry.id   AF-A0A364L5X0-F1
#
_cell.length_a   1.000
_cell.length_b   1.000
_cell.length_c   1.000
_cell.angle_alpha   90.00
_cell.angle_beta   90.00
_cell.angle_gamma   90.00
#
_symmetry.space_group_name_H-M   'P 1'
#
loop_
_entity.id
_entity.type
_entity.pdbx_description
1 polymer ?
#
loop_
_entity_poly.entity_id
_entity_poly.type
_entity_poly.pdbx_seq_one_letter_code
_entity_poly.pdbx_strand_id
1 'polypeptide(L)'
;MSDSNSPTPAKDTGYTPGDDFSTQWRNIFSILTGRMTPEGQEQFRLAKDIRNEAADCKRCEDQRDYLLQFSPTVKYLSDNIRQLGGDLGSHNIHCRRCTQRKAGGFDPEFGIQICANEMRDQGHLEDTMAHEMRKVNVLTVLSRSALVLSAASVDGLENSSDEVNGNSRNNTRNAFEEGQFSPYAQDRSAKMKHMLKRS
;
A
#
# COMPACT_ATOMS: atom_id res chain seq x y z
N MET A 1 24.32 2.71 40.13
CA MET A 1 24.85 2.59 38.76
C MET A 1 23.73 3.03 37.85
N SER A 2 23.79 4.28 37.37
CA SER A 2 22.75 4.88 36.54
C SER A 2 23.29 4.95 35.12
N ASP A 3 22.78 4.07 34.26
CA ASP A 3 23.12 4.05 32.85
C ASP A 3 22.52 5.27 32.16
N SER A 4 23.36 6.29 31.95
CA SER A 4 23.03 7.46 31.14
C SER A 4 23.18 7.07 29.68
N ASN A 5 22.07 6.69 29.04
CA ASN A 5 22.02 6.46 27.60
C ASN A 5 22.03 7.84 26.89
N SER A 6 23.22 8.33 26.54
CA SER A 6 23.41 9.57 25.80
C SER A 6 22.83 9.44 24.39
N PRO A 7 21.93 10.33 23.92
CA PRO A 7 21.52 10.33 22.53
C PRO A 7 22.71 10.75 21.66
N THR A 8 23.05 9.92 20.68
CA THR A 8 24.06 10.21 19.67
C THR A 8 23.78 11.57 19.01
N PRO A 9 24.82 12.40 18.75
CA PRO A 9 24.62 13.71 18.14
C PRO A 9 23.98 13.51 16.77
N ALA A 10 22.77 14.07 16.61
CA ALA A 10 22.05 14.06 15.35
C ALA A 10 22.98 14.67 14.28
N LYS A 11 23.32 13.87 13.26
CA LYS A 11 23.96 14.40 12.05
C LYS A 11 23.07 15.55 11.56
N ASP A 12 23.64 16.71 11.28
CA ASP A 12 22.89 17.86 10.77
C ASP A 12 22.42 17.55 9.33
N THR A 13 21.25 16.91 9.22
CA THR A 13 20.63 16.52 7.94
C THR A 13 19.93 17.69 7.26
N GLY A 14 19.90 18.88 7.90
CA GLY A 14 19.15 20.04 7.45
C GLY A 14 17.62 19.90 7.58
N TYR A 15 17.13 18.82 8.20
CA TYR A 15 15.72 18.60 8.50
C TYR A 15 15.32 19.24 9.84
N THR A 16 14.29 20.10 9.80
CA THR A 16 13.70 20.66 11.03
C THR A 16 12.39 19.92 11.34
N PRO A 17 12.27 19.20 12.48
CA PRO A 17 11.03 18.57 12.88
C PRO A 17 9.98 19.61 13.27
N GLY A 18 8.72 19.39 12.89
CA GLY A 18 7.58 20.24 13.22
C GLY A 18 6.47 20.17 12.18
N ASP A 19 5.25 20.46 12.59
CA ASP A 19 4.04 20.44 11.76
C ASP A 19 3.56 21.85 11.35
N ASP A 20 4.17 22.91 11.89
CA ASP A 20 3.87 24.30 11.53
C ASP A 20 4.10 24.60 10.04
N PHE A 21 3.28 25.48 9.47
CA PHE A 21 3.43 25.93 8.07
C PHE A 21 4.82 26.54 7.78
N SER A 22 5.37 27.33 8.71
CA SER A 22 6.69 27.95 8.57
C SER A 22 7.81 26.90 8.53
N THR A 23 7.73 25.87 9.37
CA THR A 23 8.67 24.74 9.41
C THR A 23 8.59 23.92 8.13
N GLN A 24 7.38 23.65 7.64
CA GLN A 24 7.18 22.98 6.35
C GLN A 24 7.78 23.76 5.19
N TRP A 25 7.53 25.07 5.13
CA TRP A 25 8.09 25.93 4.08
C TRP A 25 9.61 25.99 4.14
N ARG A 26 10.19 26.11 5.34
CA ARG A 26 11.64 26.05 5.55
C ARG A 26 12.24 24.74 5.04
N ASN A 27 11.64 23.60 5.40
CA ASN A 27 12.10 22.30 4.90
C ASN A 27 12.00 22.20 3.37
N ILE A 28 10.90 22.65 2.76
CA ILE A 28 10.74 22.68 1.29
C ILE A 28 11.78 23.59 0.64
N PHE A 29 12.04 24.76 1.21
CA PHE A 29 13.06 25.69 0.73
C PHE A 29 14.46 25.10 0.83
N SER A 30 14.78 24.38 1.92
CA SER A 30 16.05 23.67 2.08
C SER A 30 16.24 22.57 1.01
N ILE A 31 15.16 21.85 0.65
CA ILE A 31 15.16 20.87 -0.44
C ILE A 31 15.41 21.57 -1.78
N LEU A 32 14.65 22.63 -2.08
CA LEU A 32 14.73 23.35 -3.35
C LEU A 32 16.10 23.99 -3.57
N THR A 33 16.70 24.51 -2.51
CA THR A 33 18.03 25.14 -2.57
C THR A 33 19.19 24.13 -2.46
N GLY A 34 18.89 22.82 -2.38
CA GLY A 34 19.90 21.77 -2.31
C GLY A 34 20.68 21.72 -0.99
N ARG A 35 20.18 22.37 0.07
CA ARG A 35 20.82 22.42 1.39
C ARG A 35 20.47 21.24 2.30
N MET A 36 19.54 20.39 1.87
CA MET A 36 19.11 19.20 2.64
C MET A 36 19.79 17.93 2.12
N THR A 37 20.35 17.14 3.04
CA THR A 37 20.98 15.86 2.70
C THR A 37 19.94 14.83 2.23
N PRO A 38 20.34 13.78 1.50
CA PRO A 38 19.42 12.71 1.09
C PRO A 38 18.65 12.09 2.27
N GLU A 39 19.31 11.94 3.42
CA GLU A 39 18.71 11.43 4.66
C GLU A 39 17.68 12.40 5.23
N GLY A 40 17.95 13.71 5.21
CA GLY A 40 16.99 14.74 5.62
C GLY A 40 15.76 14.78 4.72
N GLN A 41 15.93 14.55 3.42
CA GLN A 41 14.81 14.46 2.47
C GLN A 41 13.92 13.25 2.74
N GLU A 42 14.51 12.12 3.14
CA GLU A 42 13.76 10.93 3.55
C GLU A 42 12.99 11.18 4.84
N GLN A 43 13.61 11.79 5.84
CA GLN A 43 12.95 12.19 7.10
C GLN A 43 11.76 13.12 6.84
N PHE A 44 11.92 14.14 5.99
CA PHE A 44 10.84 15.04 5.60
C PHE A 44 9.68 14.30 4.91
N ARG A 45 9.98 13.33 4.05
CA ARG A 45 8.96 12.52 3.37
C ARG A 45 8.20 11.64 4.34
N LEU A 46 8.89 10.92 5.22
CA LEU A 46 8.25 10.05 6.22
C LEU A 46 7.36 10.88 7.15
N ALA A 47 7.83 12.04 7.61
CA ALA A 47 7.03 12.93 8.44
C ALA A 47 5.78 13.45 7.70
N LYS A 48 5.92 13.82 6.42
CA LYS A 48 4.80 14.22 5.57
C LYS A 48 3.78 13.10 5.38
N ASP A 49 4.25 11.88 5.12
CA ASP A 49 3.39 10.71 4.89
C ASP A 49 2.64 10.30 6.16
N ILE A 50 3.28 10.38 7.33
CA ILE A 50 2.62 10.13 8.63
C ILE A 50 1.53 11.17 8.89
N ARG A 51 1.84 12.46 8.68
CA ARG A 51 0.87 13.55 8.89
C ARG A 51 -0.36 13.41 7.99
N ASN A 52 -0.16 13.01 6.74
CA ASN A 52 -1.22 12.93 5.75
C ASN A 52 -1.89 11.55 5.66
N GLU A 53 -1.46 10.57 6.48
CA GLU A 53 -1.86 9.16 6.39
C GLU A 53 -3.38 8.98 6.33
N ALA A 54 -4.12 9.62 7.24
CA ALA A 54 -5.57 9.50 7.31
C ALA A 54 -6.28 10.07 6.07
N ALA A 55 -5.82 11.23 5.58
CA ALA A 55 -6.39 11.88 4.41
C ALA A 55 -6.09 11.10 3.12
N ASP A 56 -4.86 10.59 2.98
CA ASP A 56 -4.47 9.78 1.83
C ASP A 56 -5.18 8.43 1.82
N CYS A 57 -5.31 7.76 2.96
CA CYS A 57 -6.06 6.50 3.04
C CYS A 57 -7.53 6.72 2.67
N LYS A 58 -8.18 7.75 3.22
CA LYS A 58 -9.58 8.06 2.89
C LYS A 58 -9.76 8.33 1.40
N ARG A 59 -8.91 9.17 0.81
CA ARG A 59 -8.93 9.48 -0.63
C ARG A 59 -8.77 8.21 -1.48
N CYS A 60 -7.86 7.34 -1.10
CA CYS A 60 -7.63 6.06 -1.78
C CYS A 60 -8.85 5.14 -1.68
N GLU A 61 -9.49 5.03 -0.51
CA GLU A 61 -10.69 4.20 -0.32
C GLU A 61 -11.89 4.73 -1.12
N ASP A 62 -12.13 6.04 -1.08
CA ASP A 62 -13.20 6.69 -1.83
C ASP A 62 -13.04 6.46 -3.35
N GLN A 63 -11.81 6.62 -3.86
CA GLN A 63 -11.51 6.39 -5.27
C GLN A 63 -11.56 4.91 -5.65
N ARG A 64 -11.09 4.01 -4.78
CA ARG A 64 -11.21 2.55 -4.97
C ARG A 64 -12.67 2.15 -5.13
N ASP A 65 -13.54 2.61 -4.24
CA ASP A 65 -14.96 2.26 -4.25
C ASP A 65 -15.68 2.84 -5.46
N TYR A 66 -15.28 4.04 -5.89
CA TYR A 66 -15.73 4.61 -7.16
C TYR A 66 -15.28 3.74 -8.36
N LEU A 67 -14.01 3.35 -8.42
CA LEU A 67 -13.46 2.57 -9.52
C LEU A 67 -14.10 1.18 -9.61
N LEU A 68 -14.35 0.51 -8.49
CA LEU A 68 -15.07 -0.76 -8.45
C LEU A 68 -16.49 -0.65 -9.03
N GLN A 69 -17.14 0.50 -8.90
CA GLN A 69 -18.50 0.73 -9.39
C GLN A 69 -18.57 1.18 -10.85
N PHE A 70 -17.64 2.03 -11.27
CA PHE A 70 -17.73 2.79 -12.52
C PHE A 70 -16.62 2.51 -13.54
N SER A 71 -15.44 2.03 -13.13
CA SER A 71 -14.36 1.74 -14.11
C SER A 71 -14.67 0.46 -14.89
N PRO A 72 -14.73 0.52 -16.24
CA PRO A 72 -14.94 -0.67 -17.05
C PRO A 72 -13.78 -1.66 -16.93
N THR A 73 -12.55 -1.17 -16.80
CA THR A 73 -11.34 -1.99 -16.66
C THR A 73 -11.37 -2.79 -15.36
N VAL A 74 -11.62 -2.11 -14.25
CA VAL A 74 -11.64 -2.72 -12.92
C VAL A 74 -12.80 -3.71 -12.80
N LYS A 75 -13.99 -3.36 -13.32
CA LYS A 75 -15.14 -4.26 -13.34
C LYS A 75 -14.88 -5.51 -14.16
N TYR A 76 -14.34 -5.34 -15.37
CA TYR A 76 -13.97 -6.46 -16.23
C TYR A 76 -13.01 -7.42 -15.50
N LEU A 77 -11.95 -6.91 -14.89
CA LEU A 77 -11.00 -7.74 -14.14
C LEU A 77 -11.64 -8.42 -12.92
N SER A 78 -12.44 -7.68 -12.16
CA SER A 78 -13.19 -8.22 -11.02
C SER A 78 -14.14 -9.34 -11.44
N ASP A 79 -14.85 -9.19 -12.56
CA ASP A 79 -15.79 -10.18 -13.06
C ASP A 79 -15.07 -11.44 -13.59
N ASN A 80 -13.90 -11.29 -14.20
CA ASN A 80 -13.06 -12.43 -14.59
C ASN A 80 -12.57 -13.20 -13.34
N ILE A 81 -12.15 -12.50 -12.30
CA ILE A 81 -11.72 -13.13 -11.03
C ILE A 81 -12.89 -13.88 -10.39
N ARG A 82 -14.10 -13.31 -10.40
CA ARG A 82 -15.32 -13.96 -9.92
C ARG A 82 -15.67 -15.23 -10.70
N GLN A 83 -15.56 -15.20 -12.03
CA GLN A 83 -15.78 -16.39 -12.88
C GLN A 83 -14.80 -17.53 -12.57
N LEU A 84 -13.59 -17.19 -12.15
CA LEU A 84 -12.60 -18.19 -11.73
C LEU A 84 -12.90 -18.78 -10.35
N GLY A 85 -13.83 -18.20 -9.59
CA GLY A 85 -14.17 -18.59 -8.21
C GLY A 85 -13.50 -17.73 -7.13
N GLY A 86 -12.91 -16.59 -7.49
CA GLY A 86 -12.27 -15.66 -6.57
C GLY A 86 -13.23 -14.56 -6.13
N ASP A 87 -13.16 -14.15 -4.87
CA ASP A 87 -13.92 -12.99 -4.39
C ASP A 87 -13.02 -11.75 -4.32
N LEU A 88 -13.36 -10.74 -5.11
CA LEU A 88 -12.67 -9.45 -5.09
C LEU A 88 -13.70 -8.33 -4.95
N GLY A 89 -13.50 -7.52 -3.91
CA GLY A 89 -14.33 -6.36 -3.60
C GLY A 89 -13.60 -5.41 -2.65
N SER A 90 -14.32 -4.39 -2.19
CA SER A 90 -13.78 -3.36 -1.27
C SER A 90 -13.22 -3.93 0.03
N HIS A 91 -13.70 -5.10 0.45
CA HIS A 91 -13.26 -5.78 1.67
C HIS A 91 -11.88 -6.45 1.54
N ASN A 92 -11.46 -6.84 0.33
CA ASN A 92 -10.16 -7.48 0.06
C ASN A 92 -9.13 -6.51 -0.53
N ILE A 93 -9.51 -5.25 -0.72
CA ILE A 93 -8.63 -4.22 -1.29
C ILE A 93 -8.43 -3.14 -0.23
N HIS A 94 -7.27 -3.11 0.39
CA HIS A 94 -6.96 -2.20 1.48
C HIS A 94 -6.09 -1.04 1.02
N CYS A 95 -6.39 0.17 1.47
CA CYS A 95 -5.53 1.34 1.32
C CYS A 95 -4.82 1.62 2.63
N ARG A 96 -3.49 1.63 2.62
CA ARG A 96 -2.64 1.92 3.79
C ARG A 96 -1.43 2.73 3.37
N ARG A 97 -0.78 3.37 4.34
CA ARG A 97 0.54 3.96 4.13
C ARG A 97 1.59 2.86 4.06
N CYS A 98 2.49 2.94 3.09
CA CYS A 98 3.64 2.06 2.98
C CYS A 98 4.93 2.82 3.30
N THR A 99 5.84 2.15 4.01
CA THR A 99 7.19 2.65 4.30
C THR A 99 8.12 2.53 3.09
N GLN A 100 7.95 1.45 2.32
CA GLN A 100 8.69 1.19 1.09
C GLN A 100 8.06 1.91 -0.11
N ARG A 101 8.92 2.25 -1.08
CA ARG A 101 8.53 2.86 -2.36
C ARG A 101 7.88 1.83 -3.30
N LYS A 102 6.63 1.47 -3.03
CA LYS A 102 5.81 0.61 -3.89
C LYS A 102 4.41 1.20 -4.04
N ALA A 103 3.79 0.96 -5.20
CA ALA A 103 2.43 1.41 -5.48
C ALA A 103 1.38 0.52 -4.76
N GLY A 104 1.69 -0.76 -4.62
CA GLY A 104 0.85 -1.74 -3.95
C GLY A 104 1.50 -3.12 -3.92
N GLY A 105 0.72 -4.11 -3.53
CA GLY A 105 1.08 -5.52 -3.56
C GLY A 105 -0.17 -6.39 -3.49
N PHE A 106 -0.01 -7.66 -3.86
CA PHE A 106 -1.06 -8.67 -3.77
C PHE A 106 -0.58 -9.83 -2.90
N ASP A 107 -1.45 -10.24 -1.99
CA ASP A 107 -1.29 -11.41 -1.16
C ASP A 107 -2.51 -12.34 -1.35
N PRO A 108 -2.31 -13.66 -1.54
CA PRO A 108 -3.40 -14.60 -1.79
C PRO A 108 -4.33 -14.81 -0.58
N GLU A 109 -3.87 -14.56 0.64
CA GLU A 109 -4.61 -14.73 1.89
C GLU A 109 -5.32 -13.43 2.30
N PHE A 110 -4.63 -12.29 2.17
CA PHE A 110 -5.13 -10.99 2.65
C PHE A 110 -5.69 -10.09 1.55
N GLY A 111 -5.43 -10.38 0.27
CA GLY A 111 -5.91 -9.63 -0.87
C GLY A 111 -4.94 -8.56 -1.38
N ILE A 112 -5.47 -7.46 -1.90
CA ILE A 112 -4.69 -6.39 -2.53
C ILE A 112 -4.43 -5.28 -1.51
N GLN A 113 -3.18 -4.88 -1.34
CA GLN A 113 -2.78 -3.70 -0.59
C GLN A 113 -2.33 -2.59 -1.55
N ILE A 114 -2.96 -1.42 -1.46
CA ILE A 114 -2.56 -0.22 -2.17
C ILE A 114 -1.87 0.75 -1.21
N CYS A 115 -0.74 1.31 -1.64
CA CYS A 115 0.03 2.27 -0.87
C CYS A 115 -0.48 3.69 -1.12
N ALA A 116 -1.35 4.18 -0.24
CA ALA A 116 -2.08 5.44 -0.40
C ALA A 116 -1.16 6.67 -0.53
N ASN A 117 -0.01 6.67 0.15
CA ASN A 117 0.98 7.75 0.09
C ASN A 117 1.69 7.88 -1.27
N GLU A 118 1.66 6.83 -2.09
CA GLU A 118 2.25 6.81 -3.44
C GLU A 118 1.20 7.07 -4.54
N MET A 119 -0.09 7.18 -4.18
CA MET A 119 -1.18 7.45 -5.12
C MET A 119 -1.32 8.95 -5.40
N ARG A 120 -1.20 9.33 -6.67
CA ARG A 120 -1.24 10.73 -7.12
C ARG A 120 -2.67 11.16 -7.43
N ASP A 121 -3.34 10.38 -8.26
CA ASP A 121 -4.67 10.64 -8.77
C ASP A 121 -5.43 9.32 -8.97
N GLN A 122 -6.70 9.43 -9.33
CA GLN A 122 -7.59 8.28 -9.54
C GLN A 122 -7.13 7.37 -10.69
N GLY A 123 -6.53 7.92 -11.75
CA GLY A 123 -6.03 7.13 -12.88
C GLY A 123 -4.84 6.28 -12.48
N HIS A 124 -3.91 6.84 -11.71
CA HIS A 124 -2.80 6.07 -11.14
C HIS A 124 -3.28 4.94 -10.21
N LEU A 125 -4.36 5.19 -9.45
CA LEU A 125 -4.99 4.16 -8.63
C LEU A 125 -5.62 3.07 -9.49
N GLU A 126 -6.34 3.42 -10.56
CA GLU A 126 -6.95 2.48 -11.50
C GLU A 126 -5.90 1.55 -12.13
N ASP A 127 -4.82 2.12 -12.66
CA ASP A 127 -3.72 1.36 -13.24
C ASP A 127 -3.05 0.43 -12.22
N THR A 128 -2.85 0.92 -10.98
CA THR A 128 -2.25 0.12 -9.90
C THR A 128 -3.18 -1.03 -9.51
N MET A 129 -4.47 -0.76 -9.32
CA MET A 129 -5.47 -1.79 -9.02
C MET A 129 -5.51 -2.84 -10.12
N ALA A 130 -5.58 -2.44 -11.39
CA ALA A 130 -5.58 -3.36 -12.52
C ALA A 130 -4.29 -4.20 -12.59
N HIS A 131 -3.13 -3.58 -12.31
CA HIS A 131 -1.84 -4.24 -12.29
C HIS A 131 -1.77 -5.33 -11.21
N GLU A 132 -2.32 -5.08 -10.01
CA GLU A 132 -2.40 -6.07 -8.94
C GLU A 132 -3.49 -7.12 -9.20
N MET A 133 -4.66 -6.74 -9.73
CA MET A 133 -5.74 -7.67 -10.07
C MET A 133 -5.31 -8.72 -11.09
N ARG A 134 -4.50 -8.34 -12.09
CA ARG A 134 -3.95 -9.29 -13.06
C ARG A 134 -3.00 -10.32 -12.44
N LYS A 135 -2.43 -10.03 -11.26
CA LYS A 135 -1.57 -10.96 -10.52
C LYS A 135 -2.36 -11.97 -9.70
N VAL A 136 -3.68 -11.80 -9.56
CA VAL A 136 -4.56 -12.80 -8.95
C VAL A 136 -4.49 -14.06 -9.81
N ASN A 137 -3.68 -15.02 -9.37
CA ASN A 137 -3.38 -16.21 -10.13
C ASN A 137 -4.58 -17.17 -10.08
N VAL A 138 -4.93 -17.74 -11.25
CA VAL A 138 -5.90 -18.83 -11.38
C VAL A 138 -5.58 -19.99 -10.42
N LEU A 139 -4.30 -20.29 -10.20
CA LEU A 139 -3.88 -21.34 -9.27
C LEU A 139 -4.28 -21.06 -7.81
N THR A 140 -4.25 -19.79 -7.40
CA THR A 140 -4.69 -19.37 -6.06
C THR A 140 -6.19 -19.59 -5.87
N VAL A 141 -6.96 -19.35 -6.93
CA VAL A 141 -8.41 -19.52 -6.93
C VAL A 141 -8.80 -21.01 -6.94
N LEU A 142 -8.08 -21.83 -7.71
CA LEU A 142 -8.29 -23.28 -7.76
C LEU A 142 -7.90 -24.00 -6.46
N SER A 143 -6.84 -23.56 -5.76
CA SER A 143 -6.49 -24.14 -4.45
C SER A 143 -7.55 -23.90 -3.37
N ARG A 144 -8.27 -22.77 -3.40
CA ARG A 144 -9.38 -22.53 -2.46
C ARG A 144 -10.61 -23.36 -2.84
N SER A 145 -10.93 -23.49 -4.13
CA SER A 145 -12.03 -24.36 -4.59
C SER A 145 -11.77 -25.85 -4.31
N ALA A 146 -10.52 -26.31 -4.39
CA ALA A 146 -10.15 -27.68 -4.05
C ALA A 146 -10.34 -27.99 -2.54
N LEU A 147 -10.14 -27.00 -1.66
CA LEU A 147 -10.41 -27.12 -0.22
C LEU A 147 -11.90 -27.08 0.11
N VAL A 148 -12.72 -26.36 -0.66
CA VAL A 148 -14.19 -26.37 -0.47
C VAL A 148 -14.79 -27.72 -0.88
N LEU A 149 -14.21 -28.42 -1.87
CA LEU A 149 -14.67 -29.78 -2.22
C LEU A 149 -14.40 -30.83 -1.12
N SER A 150 -13.45 -30.62 -0.21
CA SER A 150 -13.24 -31.53 0.93
C SER A 150 -14.07 -31.17 2.17
N ALA A 151 -14.56 -29.94 2.28
CA ALA A 151 -15.37 -29.48 3.41
C ALA A 151 -16.88 -29.76 3.27
N ALA A 152 -17.38 -30.10 2.07
CA ALA A 152 -18.80 -30.35 1.82
C ALA A 152 -19.31 -31.75 2.22
N SER A 153 -18.50 -32.57 2.93
CA SER A 153 -18.84 -33.96 3.30
C SER A 153 -18.98 -34.22 4.80
N VAL A 154 -19.26 -33.21 5.64
CA VAL A 154 -19.62 -33.46 7.05
C VAL A 154 -20.89 -32.70 7.43
N ASP A 155 -21.98 -33.45 7.57
CA ASP A 155 -23.31 -33.02 7.98
C ASP A 155 -23.35 -32.40 9.40
N GLY A 156 -24.19 -31.37 9.56
CA GLY A 156 -25.28 -31.32 10.55
C GLY A 156 -24.98 -31.16 12.06
N LEU A 157 -25.73 -30.21 12.66
CA LEU A 157 -25.92 -29.91 14.10
C LEU A 157 -24.73 -29.13 14.72
N GLU A 158 -24.87 -27.97 15.36
CA GLU A 158 -25.76 -27.64 16.48
C GLU A 158 -25.93 -26.11 16.68
N ASN A 159 -26.77 -25.77 17.64
CA ASN A 159 -27.48 -24.52 17.85
C ASN A 159 -26.69 -23.46 18.68
N SER A 160 -27.13 -22.20 18.56
CA SER A 160 -27.24 -21.20 19.63
C SER A 160 -26.01 -20.42 20.16
N SER A 161 -26.29 -19.11 20.27
CA SER A 161 -25.82 -18.16 21.30
C SER A 161 -24.48 -17.43 21.14
N ASP A 162 -24.63 -16.11 20.97
CA ASP A 162 -23.99 -15.03 21.72
C ASP A 162 -22.44 -14.95 21.77
N GLU A 163 -21.87 -13.93 21.14
CA GLU A 163 -21.40 -12.75 21.87
C GLU A 163 -20.80 -11.70 20.92
N VAL A 164 -21.27 -10.47 21.07
CA VAL A 164 -20.64 -9.25 20.59
C VAL A 164 -19.36 -9.03 21.38
N ASN A 165 -18.18 -9.06 20.75
CA ASN A 165 -17.06 -8.30 21.27
C ASN A 165 -16.06 -7.92 20.17
N GLY A 166 -15.97 -6.62 19.91
CA GLY A 166 -15.03 -6.06 18.95
C GLY A 166 -13.63 -6.00 19.53
N ASN A 167 -12.66 -6.62 18.86
CA ASN A 167 -11.30 -6.10 18.80
C ASN A 167 -10.49 -6.85 17.73
N SER A 168 -10.52 -6.40 16.46
CA SER A 168 -9.57 -6.91 15.46
C SER A 168 -9.21 -5.81 14.47
N ARG A 169 -8.27 -4.95 14.88
CA ARG A 169 -7.69 -3.91 14.00
C ARG A 169 -6.16 -4.00 13.88
N ASN A 170 -5.51 -4.99 14.47
CA ASN A 170 -4.06 -4.93 14.67
C ASN A 170 -3.21 -6.04 14.05
N ASN A 171 -3.78 -7.06 13.40
CA ASN A 171 -2.97 -8.18 12.88
C ASN A 171 -2.68 -8.15 11.37
N THR A 172 -3.32 -7.27 10.59
CA THR A 172 -3.10 -7.17 9.12
C THR A 172 -1.86 -6.34 8.73
N ARG A 173 -1.16 -5.73 9.68
CA ARG A 173 0.03 -4.91 9.40
C ARG A 173 1.25 -5.72 8.95
N ASN A 174 1.39 -6.96 9.42
CA ASN A 174 2.65 -7.70 9.27
C ASN A 174 2.74 -8.54 7.99
N ALA A 175 1.61 -8.91 7.36
CA ALA A 175 1.64 -9.79 6.19
C ALA A 175 2.15 -9.11 4.90
N PHE A 176 1.88 -7.81 4.72
CA PHE A 176 2.24 -7.09 3.49
C PHE A 176 3.68 -6.51 3.48
N GLU A 177 4.39 -6.54 4.61
CA GLU A 177 5.78 -6.07 4.70
C GLU A 177 6.81 -7.16 4.34
N GLU A 178 6.46 -8.44 4.43
CA GLU A 178 7.37 -9.56 4.11
C GLU A 178 7.29 -10.06 2.64
N GLY A 179 6.34 -9.54 1.86
CA GLY A 179 6.13 -9.89 0.46
C GLY A 179 6.99 -9.10 -0.53
N GLN A 180 8.19 -9.64 -0.82
CA GLN A 180 8.92 -9.57 -2.09
C GLN A 180 9.31 -8.19 -2.67
N PHE A 181 10.60 -7.89 -2.52
CA PHE A 181 11.39 -7.06 -3.41
C PHE A 181 11.21 -7.47 -4.87
N SER A 182 10.43 -6.71 -5.65
CA SER A 182 10.33 -6.86 -7.11
C SER A 182 11.28 -5.88 -7.82
N PRO A 183 12.22 -6.34 -8.66
CA PRO A 183 13.26 -5.50 -9.26
C PRO A 183 12.78 -4.57 -10.39
N TYR A 184 11.47 -4.40 -10.61
CA TYR A 184 10.94 -3.71 -11.81
C TYR A 184 10.77 -2.18 -11.69
N ALA A 185 11.21 -1.55 -10.60
CA ALA A 185 11.09 -0.09 -10.42
C ALA A 185 12.30 0.74 -10.90
N GLN A 186 13.38 0.12 -11.41
CA GLN A 186 14.61 0.85 -11.80
C GLN A 186 14.69 1.28 -13.28
N ASP A 187 13.80 0.83 -14.15
CA ASP A 187 14.02 0.93 -15.61
C ASP A 187 13.49 2.22 -16.30
N ARG A 188 12.83 3.15 -15.57
CA ARG A 188 12.42 4.44 -16.19
C ARG A 188 13.48 5.54 -16.12
N SER A 189 14.44 5.46 -15.18
CA SER A 189 15.55 6.43 -15.09
C SER A 189 16.69 6.13 -16.09
N ALA A 190 16.91 4.85 -16.41
CA ALA A 190 17.94 4.43 -17.36
C ALA A 190 17.63 4.84 -18.81
N LYS A 191 16.34 4.79 -19.22
CA LYS A 191 15.91 5.11 -20.58
C LYS A 191 16.04 6.61 -20.92
N MET A 192 15.92 7.49 -19.91
CA MET A 192 16.08 8.93 -20.09
C MET A 192 17.56 9.36 -20.14
N LYS A 193 18.44 8.68 -19.40
CA LYS A 193 19.91 8.90 -19.49
C LYS A 193 20.50 8.41 -20.82
N HIS A 194 19.90 7.40 -21.45
CA HIS A 194 20.40 6.89 -22.72
C HIS A 194 20.02 7.77 -23.93
N MET A 195 18.91 8.54 -23.84
CA MET A 195 18.51 9.48 -24.88
C MET A 195 19.26 10.83 -24.85
N LEU A 196 19.77 11.25 -23.69
CA LEU A 196 20.58 12.48 -23.56
C LEU A 196 22.05 12.31 -23.96
N LYS A 197 22.49 11.09 -24.31
CA LYS A 197 23.89 10.79 -24.70
C LYS A 197 24.09 10.57 -26.21
N ARG A 198 23.04 10.80 -27.01
CA ARG A 198 23.05 10.65 -28.48
C ARG A 198 22.73 11.95 -29.23
N SER A 199 22.90 13.10 -28.59
CA SER A 199 22.94 14.41 -29.24
C SER A 199 24.31 15.03 -29.12
#